data_AF-A0A349HT53-F1
#
_entry.id   AF-A0A349HT53-F1
#
_cell.length_a   1.000
_cell.length_b   1.000
_cell.length_c   1.000
_cell.angle_alpha   90.00
_cell.angle_beta   90.00
_cell.angle_gamma   90.00
#
_symmetry.space_group_name_H-M   'P 1'
#
loop_
_entity.id
_entity.type
_entity.pdbx_description
1 polymer ?
#
loop_
_entity_poly.entity_id
_entity_poly.type
_entity_poly.pdbx_seq_one_letter_code
_entity_poly.pdbx_strand_id
1 'polypeptide(L)'
;SDKLKRGRHTTRHAEIFKLGFGGYAVDTPGFSSFELEGIDEYSLKSYYPEIVKYDDGCKFLDCLHYKEPGCVIKEAVNSDLISRVRYNNYIKLLEQIKESKPY
;
A
#
# COMPACT_ATOMS: atom_id res chain seq x y z
N SER A 1 -8.81 -2.90 23.97
CA SER A 1 -8.86 -3.54 25.31
C SER A 1 -7.64 -3.06 26.06
N ASP A 2 -7.82 -2.46 27.24
CA ASP A 2 -6.75 -1.80 28.03
C ASP A 2 -5.55 -2.70 28.35
N LYS A 3 -5.70 -4.02 28.20
CA LYS A 3 -4.61 -5.01 28.34
C LYS A 3 -3.73 -5.19 27.09
N LEU A 4 -4.15 -4.71 25.92
CA LEU A 4 -3.48 -4.95 24.62
C LEU A 4 -3.15 -3.66 23.84
N LYS A 5 -3.50 -2.46 24.34
CA LYS A 5 -3.36 -1.16 23.65
C LYS A 5 -3.91 -1.10 22.22
N ARG A 6 -4.73 -2.07 21.81
CA ARG A 6 -5.35 -2.12 20.47
C ARG A 6 -6.76 -1.51 20.55
N GLY A 7 -7.06 -0.63 19.59
CA GLY A 7 -8.39 -0.04 19.41
C GLY A 7 -9.47 -1.13 19.32
N ARG A 8 -10.67 -0.85 19.83
CA ARG A 8 -11.78 -1.80 19.84
C ARG A 8 -12.77 -1.40 18.75
N HIS A 9 -13.01 -2.27 17.77
CA HIS A 9 -14.09 -2.07 16.80
C HIS A 9 -15.43 -2.22 17.52
N THR A 10 -16.24 -1.15 17.55
CA THR A 10 -17.58 -1.15 18.13
C THR A 10 -18.66 -1.36 17.06
N THR A 11 -18.42 -0.89 15.84
CA THR A 11 -19.29 -1.08 14.67
C THR A 11 -19.19 -2.52 14.15
N ARG A 12 -20.32 -3.21 14.01
CA ARG A 12 -20.41 -4.63 13.59
C ARG A 12 -20.90 -4.85 12.16
N HIS A 13 -21.65 -3.90 11.62
CA HIS A 13 -22.22 -3.95 10.28
C HIS A 13 -22.01 -2.61 9.58
N ALA A 14 -21.98 -2.63 8.25
CA ALA A 14 -21.90 -1.41 7.49
C ALA A 14 -23.26 -0.69 7.52
N GLU A 15 -23.25 0.59 7.86
CA GLU A 15 -24.44 1.45 7.84
C GLU A 15 -24.26 2.58 6.84
N ILE A 16 -25.32 2.95 6.13
CA ILE A 16 -25.30 4.02 5.14
C ILE A 16 -26.19 5.19 5.59
N PHE A 17 -25.61 6.38 5.64
CA PHE A 17 -26.26 7.61 6.05
C PHE A 17 -26.38 8.54 4.85
N LYS A 18 -27.61 8.99 4.54
CA LYS A 18 -27.83 10.03 3.53
C LYS A 18 -27.50 11.39 4.14
N LEU A 19 -26.68 12.18 3.46
CA LEU A 19 -26.25 13.48 3.94
C LEU A 19 -27.21 14.58 3.49
N GLY A 20 -27.51 15.53 4.37
CA GLY A 20 -28.46 16.61 4.09
C GLY A 20 -28.03 17.55 2.95
N PHE A 21 -26.74 17.58 2.63
CA PHE A 21 -26.15 18.34 1.53
C PHE A 21 -25.92 17.48 0.26
N GLY A 22 -26.43 16.26 0.23
CA GLY A 22 -26.23 15.30 -0.85
C GLY A 22 -25.06 14.34 -0.61
N GLY A 23 -25.13 13.15 -1.22
CA GLY A 23 -24.18 12.06 -1.02
C GLY A 23 -24.54 11.14 0.15
N TYR A 24 -23.66 10.17 0.39
CA TYR A 24 -23.81 9.15 1.43
C TYR A 24 -22.52 8.99 2.22
N ALA A 25 -22.62 8.79 3.53
CA ALA A 25 -21.52 8.32 4.37
C ALA A 25 -21.77 6.86 4.72
N VAL A 26 -20.77 6.00 4.54
CA VAL A 26 -20.85 4.58 4.93
C VAL A 26 -19.96 4.39 6.16
N ASP A 27 -20.55 4.07 7.31
CA ASP A 27 -19.79 3.65 8.49
C ASP A 27 -19.52 2.15 8.38
N THR A 28 -18.26 1.75 8.30
CA THR A 28 -17.86 0.36 8.16
C THR A 28 -17.07 -0.09 9.39
N PRO A 29 -17.17 -1.36 9.81
CA PRO A 29 -16.19 -1.93 10.72
C PRO A 29 -14.77 -1.69 10.19
N GLY A 30 -13.82 -1.42 11.09
CA GLY A 30 -12.42 -1.30 10.68
C GLY A 30 -11.88 -2.65 10.19
N PHE A 31 -10.90 -2.62 9.30
CA PHE A 31 -10.24 -3.84 8.81
C PHE A 31 -9.45 -4.52 9.95
N SER A 32 -9.80 -5.77 10.27
CA SER A 32 -9.06 -6.57 11.26
C SER A 32 -7.82 -7.25 10.67
N SER A 33 -7.87 -7.52 9.37
CA SER A 33 -6.82 -8.08 8.51
C SER A 33 -7.01 -7.56 7.09
N PHE A 34 -5.98 -7.66 6.27
CA PHE A 34 -6.07 -7.46 4.83
C PHE A 34 -5.31 -8.59 4.15
N GLU A 35 -5.70 -8.92 2.92
CA GLU A 35 -5.08 -9.95 2.11
C GLU A 35 -4.48 -9.28 0.86
N LEU A 36 -3.38 -9.85 0.36
CA LEU A 36 -2.70 -9.39 -0.86
C LEU A 36 -2.99 -10.30 -2.05
N GLU A 37 -3.94 -11.24 -1.89
CA GLU A 37 -4.31 -12.19 -2.94
C GLU A 37 -4.78 -11.44 -4.20
N GLY A 38 -4.32 -11.89 -5.36
CA GLY A 38 -4.60 -11.26 -6.65
C GLY A 38 -3.79 -10.01 -6.97
N ILE A 39 -2.97 -9.49 -6.05
CA ILE A 39 -2.03 -8.41 -6.36
C ILE A 39 -0.74 -9.00 -6.93
N ASP A 40 -0.48 -8.70 -8.20
CA ASP A 40 0.79 -9.06 -8.83
C ASP A 40 1.92 -8.09 -8.43
N GLU A 41 3.15 -8.61 -8.33
CA GLU A 41 4.34 -7.84 -7.94
C GLU A 41 4.63 -6.64 -8.86
N TYR A 42 4.36 -6.76 -10.16
CA TYR A 42 4.52 -5.68 -11.12
C TYR A 42 3.39 -4.65 -11.02
N SER A 43 2.21 -5.04 -10.52
CA SER A 43 1.08 -4.13 -10.32
C SER A 43 1.22 -3.28 -9.05
N LEU A 44 1.95 -3.78 -8.04
CA LEU A 44 2.04 -3.12 -6.71
C LEU A 44 2.48 -1.66 -6.80
N LYS A 45 3.43 -1.35 -7.70
CA LYS A 45 3.96 0.01 -7.88
C LYS A 45 2.89 1.03 -8.28
N SER A 46 1.84 0.59 -8.97
CA SER A 46 0.74 1.47 -9.42
C SER A 46 -0.13 1.99 -8.26
N TYR A 47 -0.10 1.32 -7.10
CA TYR A 47 -0.85 1.74 -5.91
C TYR A 47 -0.09 2.76 -5.04
N TYR A 48 1.10 3.18 -5.48
CA TYR A 48 1.94 4.16 -4.80
C TYR A 48 2.12 5.38 -5.73
N PRO A 49 1.30 6.45 -5.58
CA PRO A 49 1.37 7.63 -6.45
C PRO A 49 2.77 8.26 -6.54
N GLU A 50 3.49 8.24 -5.43
CA GLU A 50 4.87 8.73 -5.34
C GLU A 50 5.87 7.88 -6.11
N ILE A 51 5.61 6.58 -6.30
CA ILE A 51 6.44 5.70 -7.15
C ILE A 51 6.08 5.92 -8.61
N VAL A 52 4.78 5.93 -8.95
CA VAL A 52 4.27 6.17 -10.32
C VAL A 52 4.87 7.43 -10.93
N LYS A 53 5.02 8.49 -10.14
CA LYS A 53 5.61 9.76 -10.58
C LYS A 53 7.03 9.64 -11.16
N TYR A 54 7.83 8.68 -10.71
CA TYR A 54 9.24 8.54 -11.09
C TYR A 54 9.57 7.20 -11.77
N ASP A 55 8.57 6.31 -11.94
CA ASP A 55 8.73 4.93 -12.44
C ASP A 55 9.41 4.87 -13.81
N ASP A 56 9.02 5.76 -14.73
CA ASP A 56 9.54 5.85 -16.10
C ASP A 56 11.04 6.18 -16.17
N GLY A 57 11.64 6.66 -15.07
CA GLY A 57 13.07 6.95 -15.00
C GLY A 57 13.93 5.69 -14.83
N CYS A 58 13.34 4.55 -14.46
CA CYS A 58 14.11 3.34 -14.21
C CYS A 58 14.73 2.77 -15.49
N LYS A 59 15.97 2.28 -15.35
CA LYS A 59 16.72 1.64 -16.44
C LYS A 59 16.02 0.40 -17.00
N PHE A 60 15.30 -0.33 -16.16
CA PHE A 60 14.63 -1.58 -16.50
C PHE A 60 13.12 -1.38 -16.48
N LEU A 61 12.43 -1.86 -17.52
CA LEU A 61 10.97 -1.75 -17.66
C LEU A 61 10.23 -2.56 -16.59
N ASP A 62 10.81 -3.68 -16.19
CA ASP A 62 10.33 -4.63 -15.19
C ASP A 62 10.92 -4.37 -13.80
N CYS A 63 11.47 -3.16 -13.56
CA CYS A 63 12.00 -2.78 -12.25
C CYS A 63 10.91 -2.86 -11.17
N LEU A 64 11.17 -3.67 -10.14
CA LEU A 64 10.36 -3.78 -8.92
C LEU A 64 10.87 -2.86 -7.81
N HIS A 65 11.83 -1.98 -8.13
CA HIS A 65 12.38 -0.97 -7.23
C HIS A 65 12.95 -1.51 -5.92
N TYR A 66 13.45 -2.74 -5.92
CA TYR A 66 13.96 -3.41 -4.73
C TYR A 66 15.47 -3.65 -4.84
N LYS A 67 15.88 -4.68 -5.57
CA LYS A 67 17.29 -5.13 -5.66
C LYS A 67 17.99 -4.64 -6.93
N GLU A 68 17.26 -4.01 -7.83
CA GLU A 68 17.74 -3.54 -9.13
C GLU A 68 18.79 -2.42 -8.94
N PRO A 69 19.93 -2.50 -9.63
CA PRO A 69 20.95 -1.45 -9.59
C PRO A 69 20.49 -0.22 -10.38
N GLY A 70 20.85 0.98 -9.92
CA GLY A 70 20.51 2.24 -10.60
C GLY A 70 19.00 2.51 -10.71
N CYS A 71 18.23 2.07 -9.71
CA CYS A 71 16.80 2.33 -9.63
C CYS A 71 16.54 3.78 -9.22
N VAL A 72 15.82 4.53 -10.07
CA VAL A 72 15.47 5.93 -9.84
C VAL A 72 14.61 6.12 -8.60
N ILE A 73 13.76 5.15 -8.25
CA ILE A 73 12.98 5.21 -7.00
C ILE A 73 13.89 5.22 -5.77
N LYS A 74 14.95 4.39 -5.76
CA LYS A 74 15.92 4.40 -4.65
C LYS A 74 16.68 5.72 -4.54
N GLU A 75 17.00 6.34 -5.69
CA GLU A 75 17.62 7.67 -5.73
C GLU A 75 16.67 8.75 -5.21
N ALA A 76 15.40 8.70 -5.60
CA ALA A 76 14.36 9.60 -5.12
C ALA A 76 14.11 9.45 -3.62
N VAL A 77 14.19 8.23 -3.07
CA VAL A 77 14.15 7.98 -1.61
C VAL A 77 15.38 8.56 -0.90
N ASN A 78 16.57 8.45 -1.49
CA ASN A 78 17.79 9.03 -0.92
C ASN A 78 17.84 10.55 -1.00
N SER A 79 17.07 11.14 -1.91
CA SER A 79 16.93 12.60 -2.09
C SER A 79 15.70 13.17 -1.37
N ASP A 80 15.05 12.38 -0.50
CA ASP A 80 13.83 12.73 0.26
C ASP A 80 12.62 13.14 -0.61
N LEU A 81 12.63 12.84 -1.91
CA LEU A 81 11.50 13.03 -2.82
C LEU A 81 10.41 11.98 -2.62
N ILE A 82 10.78 10.81 -2.11
CA ILE A 82 9.89 9.73 -1.69
C ILE A 82 10.15 9.44 -0.21
N SER A 83 9.09 9.38 0.59
CA SER A 83 9.21 9.04 2.01
C SER A 83 9.83 7.66 2.20
N ARG A 84 10.90 7.59 3.00
CA ARG A 84 11.55 6.32 3.38
C ARG A 84 10.59 5.35 4.05
N VAL A 85 9.64 5.84 4.86
CA VAL A 85 8.63 5.00 5.50
C VAL A 85 7.71 4.36 4.46
N ARG A 86 7.28 5.15 3.46
CA ARG A 86 6.43 4.67 2.36
C ARG A 86 7.16 3.63 1.51
N TYR A 87 8.40 3.90 1.12
CA TYR A 87 9.23 2.95 0.40
C TYR A 87 9.45 1.65 1.18
N ASN A 88 9.77 1.72 2.46
CA ASN A 88 9.94 0.53 3.29
C ASN A 88 8.65 -0.30 3.39
N ASN A 89 7.48 0.34 3.43
CA ASN A 89 6.20 -0.37 3.40
C ASN A 89 5.95 -1.03 2.04
N TYR A 90 6.28 -0.35 0.94
CA TYR A 90 6.22 -0.94 -0.41
C TYR A 90 7.05 -2.22 -0.49
N ILE A 91 8.31 -2.21 -0.03
CA ILE A 91 9.18 -3.39 -0.04
C ILE A 91 8.60 -4.52 0.81
N LYS A 92 8.06 -4.23 2.00
CA LYS A 92 7.43 -5.26 2.85
C LYS A 92 6.25 -5.93 2.16
N LEU A 93 5.39 -5.16 1.48
CA LEU A 93 4.25 -5.73 0.75
C LEU A 93 4.72 -6.52 -0.47
N LEU A 94 5.75 -6.05 -1.18
CA LEU A 94 6.35 -6.75 -2.31
C LEU A 94 6.91 -8.11 -1.88
N GLU A 95 7.61 -8.17 -0.76
CA GLU A 95 8.12 -9.42 -0.19
C GLU A 95 7.00 -10.38 0.18
N GLN A 96 5.94 -9.90 0.85
CA GLN A 96 4.77 -10.71 1.19
C GLN A 96 4.07 -11.28 -0.05
N ILE A 97 3.91 -10.48 -1.10
CA ILE A 97 3.34 -10.95 -2.38
C ILE A 97 4.19 -12.08 -2.96
N LYS A 98 5.52 -11.93 -2.96
CA LYS A 98 6.44 -12.95 -3.48
C LYS A 98 6.41 -14.25 -2.67
N GLU A 99 6.25 -14.16 -1.36
CA GLU A 99 6.10 -15.32 -0.47
C GLU A 99 4.76 -16.03 -0.67
N SER A 100 3.71 -15.30 -1.05
CA SER A 100 2.34 -15.85 -1.18
C SER A 100 2.07 -16.60 -2.49
N LYS A 101 2.94 -16.52 -3.51
CA LYS A 101 2.75 -17.23 -4.78
C LYS A 101 3.02 -18.73 -4.60
N PRO A 102 2.02 -19.62 -4.70
CA PRO A 102 2.28 -21.06 -4.77
C PRO A 102 3.01 -21.37 -6.08
N TYR A 103 4.05 -22.20 -6.01
CA TYR A 103 4.82 -22.68 -7.15
C TYR A 103 3.95 -23.25 -8.27
#